data_AF-A0A6C0KZU3-F1
#
_entry.id   AF-A0A6C0KZU3-F1
#
_cell.length_a   1.000
_cell.length_b   1.000
_cell.length_c   1.000
_cell.angle_alpha   90.00
_cell.angle_beta   90.00
_cell.angle_gamma   90.00
#
_symmetry.space_group_name_H-M   'P 1'
#
loop_
_entity.id
_entity.type
_entity.pdbx_description
1 polymer ?
#
loop_
_entity_poly.entity_id
_entity_poly.type
_entity_poly.pdbx_seq_one_letter_code
_entity_poly.pdbx_strand_id
1 'polypeptide(L)'
;MYRDFVYLGFDITSVEFIFCEFDDLPLLKVFPYDFWLEQQKLDPELYHTPELGIIWASKKNFLHEAKKLYPTEEWLIWIDAGCVRTDAWLEHANEFTQRFHLAPGIYFQNLKPIRNEQFFRYKKNDYFIAGGLILAHADYIEEYCEVYNTMLEMYNKYKIPAIVDQFIMTSLITTDKYDWIHTINYYELSFKSQCPEEWFFFLQYL
;
A
#
# COMPACT_ATOMS: atom_id res chain seq x y z
N MET A 1 0.70 -7.94 24.16
CA MET A 1 0.21 -7.77 22.79
C MET A 1 -0.32 -9.08 22.20
N TYR A 2 0.49 -10.08 21.82
CA TYR A 2 -0.03 -11.37 21.28
C TYR A 2 -0.96 -12.13 22.26
N ARG A 3 -0.58 -12.17 23.54
CA ARG A 3 -1.40 -12.80 24.59
C ARG A 3 -2.77 -12.15 24.74
N ASP A 4 -2.92 -10.90 24.32
CA ASP A 4 -4.16 -10.15 24.45
C ASP A 4 -5.20 -10.64 23.42
N PHE A 5 -4.79 -11.03 22.19
CA PHE A 5 -5.71 -11.60 21.19
C PHE A 5 -6.29 -12.95 21.61
N VAL A 6 -5.44 -13.85 22.12
CA VAL A 6 -5.87 -15.14 22.67
C VAL A 6 -6.75 -14.94 23.90
N TYR A 7 -6.39 -13.99 24.76
CA TYR A 7 -7.18 -13.65 25.95
C TYR A 7 -8.56 -13.05 25.60
N LEU A 8 -8.67 -12.35 24.49
CA LEU A 8 -9.92 -11.82 23.94
C LEU A 8 -10.77 -12.88 23.20
N GLY A 9 -10.29 -14.12 23.10
CA GLY A 9 -11.04 -15.24 22.53
C GLY A 9 -11.07 -15.28 21.00
N PHE A 10 -10.20 -14.54 20.32
CA PHE A 10 -10.07 -14.65 18.86
C PHE A 10 -9.36 -15.94 18.46
N ASP A 11 -9.92 -16.64 17.48
CA ASP A 11 -9.24 -17.76 16.82
C ASP A 11 -8.17 -17.21 15.88
N ILE A 12 -6.92 -17.40 16.25
CA ILE A 12 -5.75 -16.96 15.50
C ILE A 12 -4.97 -18.15 14.93
N THR A 13 -5.57 -19.34 14.87
CA THR A 13 -4.89 -20.56 14.39
C THR A 13 -4.49 -20.47 12.92
N SER A 14 -5.12 -19.59 12.15
CA SER A 14 -4.78 -19.26 10.76
C SER A 14 -3.83 -18.07 10.61
N VAL A 15 -3.35 -17.48 11.72
CA VAL A 15 -2.50 -16.27 11.70
C VAL A 15 -1.07 -16.62 12.09
N GLU A 16 -0.14 -16.37 11.17
CA GLU A 16 1.29 -16.41 11.47
C GLU A 16 1.82 -15.00 11.79
N PHE A 17 2.53 -14.87 12.91
CA PHE A 17 3.16 -13.61 13.31
C PHE A 17 4.64 -13.63 12.94
N ILE A 18 5.03 -12.72 12.05
CA ILE A 18 6.43 -12.54 11.64
C ILE A 18 6.91 -11.20 12.19
N PHE A 19 8.02 -11.24 12.92
CA PHE A 19 8.63 -10.07 13.53
C PHE A 19 9.87 -9.66 12.74
N CYS A 20 10.01 -8.37 12.50
CA CYS A 20 11.18 -7.75 11.89
C CYS A 20 11.55 -6.53 12.72
N GLU A 21 12.82 -6.44 13.12
CA GLU A 21 13.33 -5.23 13.75
C GLU A 21 13.36 -4.10 12.72
N PHE A 22 13.07 -2.89 13.17
CA PHE A 22 12.95 -1.73 12.27
C PHE A 22 14.25 -1.48 11.48
N ASP A 23 15.39 -1.60 12.15
CA ASP A 23 16.71 -1.39 11.54
C ASP A 23 17.08 -2.45 10.50
N ASP A 24 16.38 -3.59 10.50
CA ASP A 24 16.60 -4.70 9.56
C ASP A 24 15.75 -4.59 8.29
N LEU A 25 14.88 -3.57 8.18
CA LEU A 25 14.02 -3.38 7.02
C LEU A 25 14.86 -3.31 5.72
N PRO A 26 14.55 -4.14 4.69
CA PRO A 26 15.31 -4.15 3.43
C PRO A 26 15.42 -2.78 2.76
N LEU A 27 14.41 -1.93 2.95
CA LEU A 27 14.38 -0.57 2.43
C LEU A 27 15.56 0.28 2.91
N LEU A 28 16.00 0.11 4.17
CA LEU A 28 17.10 0.87 4.76
C LEU A 28 18.46 0.56 4.12
N LYS A 29 18.59 -0.58 3.44
CA LYS A 29 19.80 -0.94 2.67
C LYS A 29 19.92 -0.16 1.36
N VAL A 30 18.78 0.30 0.82
CA VAL A 30 18.70 1.03 -0.46
C VAL A 30 18.56 2.53 -0.20
N PHE A 31 17.67 2.90 0.72
CA PHE A 31 17.40 4.27 1.16
C PHE A 31 17.74 4.38 2.65
N PRO A 32 18.99 4.74 3.00
CA PRO A 32 19.42 4.81 4.40
C PRO A 32 18.64 5.87 5.16
N TYR A 33 18.66 5.82 6.49
CA TYR A 33 17.88 6.72 7.35
C TYR A 33 18.08 8.22 7.00
N ASP A 34 19.29 8.63 6.61
CA ASP A 34 19.59 9.99 6.18
C ASP A 34 18.77 10.44 4.96
N PHE A 35 18.43 9.54 4.04
CA PHE A 35 17.51 9.84 2.94
C PHE A 35 16.15 10.30 3.47
N TRP A 36 15.63 9.61 4.48
CA TRP A 36 14.32 9.89 5.07
C TRP A 36 14.32 11.15 5.94
N LEU A 37 15.44 11.46 6.59
CA LEU A 37 15.65 12.75 7.23
C LEU A 37 15.57 13.90 6.21
N GLU A 38 16.16 13.73 5.03
CA GLU A 38 16.03 14.71 3.95
C GLU A 38 14.60 14.80 3.40
N GLN A 39 13.89 13.67 3.26
CA GLN A 39 12.49 13.69 2.83
C GLN A 39 11.59 14.41 3.83
N GLN A 40 11.80 14.22 5.13
CA GLN A 40 11.06 14.93 6.17
C GLN A 40 11.27 16.45 6.09
N LYS A 41 12.48 16.92 5.76
CA LYS A 41 12.75 18.36 5.59
C LYS A 41 12.01 18.96 4.39
N LEU A 42 11.72 18.16 3.37
CA LEU A 42 10.96 18.56 2.19
C LEU A 42 9.44 18.46 2.39
N ASP A 43 9.01 17.75 3.43
CA ASP A 43 7.60 17.51 3.71
C ASP A 43 6.94 18.77 4.29
N PRO A 44 5.87 19.30 3.65
CA PRO A 44 5.09 20.37 4.25
C PRO A 44 4.30 19.93 5.49
N GLU A 45 4.12 18.64 5.75
CA GLU A 45 3.46 18.11 6.96
C GLU A 45 4.45 17.63 8.02
N LEU A 46 4.73 18.50 8.98
CA LEU A 46 5.76 18.29 10.00
C LEU A 46 5.48 17.15 11.00
N TYR A 47 4.31 16.53 10.96
CA TYR A 47 3.99 15.39 11.85
C TYR A 47 4.45 14.06 11.27
N HIS A 48 4.76 13.97 9.97
CA HIS A 48 5.36 12.76 9.41
C HIS A 48 6.80 12.63 9.90
N THR A 49 7.12 11.46 10.45
CA THR A 49 8.46 11.12 10.89
C THR A 49 9.18 10.31 9.82
N PRO A 50 10.53 10.29 9.81
CA PRO A 50 11.28 9.44 8.90
C PRO A 50 10.84 7.97 8.99
N GLU A 51 10.58 7.49 10.21
CA GLU A 51 10.14 6.12 10.48
C GLU A 51 8.81 5.81 9.80
N LEU A 52 7.87 6.75 9.81
CA LEU A 52 6.58 6.59 9.14
C LEU A 52 6.75 6.47 7.62
N GLY A 53 7.59 7.32 7.02
CA GLY A 53 7.92 7.24 5.59
C GLY A 53 8.59 5.91 5.23
N ILE A 54 9.50 5.42 6.08
CA ILE A 54 10.16 4.12 5.91
C ILE A 54 9.14 2.99 5.94
N ILE A 55 8.20 2.99 6.90
CA ILE A 55 7.14 1.98 7.00
C ILE A 55 6.26 1.99 5.75
N TRP A 56 5.80 3.19 5.32
CA TRP A 56 4.95 3.33 4.15
C TRP A 56 5.63 2.87 2.86
N ALA A 57 6.89 3.23 2.65
CA ALA A 57 7.63 2.77 1.47
C ALA A 57 8.04 1.29 1.56
N SER A 58 8.05 0.68 2.76
CA SER A 58 8.39 -0.75 2.96
C SER A 58 7.26 -1.71 2.62
N LYS A 59 6.03 -1.23 2.35
CA LYS A 59 4.87 -2.06 1.99
C LYS A 59 5.16 -3.08 0.88
N LYS A 60 5.83 -2.63 -0.18
CA LYS A 60 6.28 -3.49 -1.28
C LYS A 60 7.30 -4.56 -0.85
N ASN A 61 8.17 -4.24 0.11
CA ASN A 61 9.14 -5.19 0.64
C ASN A 61 8.45 -6.28 1.47
N PHE A 62 7.37 -5.95 2.18
CA PHE A 62 6.56 -6.96 2.88
C PHE A 62 5.84 -7.90 1.91
N LEU A 63 5.29 -7.40 0.80
CA LEU A 63 4.76 -8.24 -0.28
C LEU A 63 5.84 -9.17 -0.86
N HIS A 64 7.05 -8.65 -1.07
CA HIS A 64 8.18 -9.43 -1.56
C HIS A 64 8.62 -10.53 -0.60
N GLU A 65 8.70 -10.26 0.70
CA GLU A 65 9.01 -11.29 1.69
C GLU A 65 7.86 -12.31 1.83
N ALA A 66 6.60 -11.88 1.76
CA ALA A 66 5.45 -12.79 1.75
C ALA A 66 5.50 -13.75 0.56
N LYS A 67 5.84 -13.27 -0.65
CA LYS A 67 6.06 -14.12 -1.84
C LYS A 67 7.11 -15.21 -1.61
N LYS A 68 8.19 -14.91 -0.88
CA LYS A 68 9.22 -15.91 -0.57
C LYS A 68 8.75 -16.97 0.41
N LEU A 69 7.96 -16.56 1.40
CA LEU A 69 7.42 -17.46 2.42
C LEU A 69 6.30 -18.34 1.88
N TYR A 70 5.51 -17.79 0.96
CA TYR A 70 4.33 -18.44 0.37
C TYR A 70 4.45 -18.49 -1.16
N PRO A 71 5.43 -19.26 -1.71
CA PRO A 71 5.74 -19.24 -3.15
C PRO A 71 4.66 -19.85 -4.04
N THR A 72 3.66 -20.52 -3.46
CA THR A 72 2.52 -21.11 -4.17
C THR A 72 1.34 -20.16 -4.31
N GLU A 73 1.34 -19.05 -3.58
CA GLU A 73 0.24 -18.08 -3.63
C GLU A 73 0.40 -17.18 -4.86
N GLU A 74 -0.63 -17.15 -5.70
CA GLU A 74 -0.65 -16.32 -6.91
C GLU A 74 -0.91 -14.85 -6.58
N TRP A 75 -1.66 -14.59 -5.51
CA TRP A 75 -2.08 -13.25 -5.09
C TRP A 75 -1.72 -12.99 -3.65
N LEU A 76 -1.17 -11.80 -3.41
CA LEU A 76 -0.74 -11.33 -2.09
C LEU A 76 -1.33 -9.95 -1.84
N ILE A 77 -1.65 -9.68 -0.58
CA ILE A 77 -2.33 -8.46 -0.19
C ILE A 77 -1.58 -7.81 0.96
N TRP A 78 -1.24 -6.54 0.76
CA TRP A 78 -0.86 -5.66 1.84
C TRP A 78 -2.10 -4.93 2.34
N ILE A 79 -2.26 -4.84 3.66
CA ILE A 79 -3.30 -4.06 4.30
C ILE A 79 -2.74 -3.40 5.56
N ASP A 80 -2.96 -2.08 5.72
CA ASP A 80 -2.58 -1.41 6.95
C ASP A 80 -3.44 -1.94 8.12
N ALA A 81 -2.87 -2.08 9.31
CA ALA A 81 -3.61 -2.56 10.49
C ALA A 81 -4.82 -1.67 10.84
N GLY A 82 -4.78 -0.41 10.43
CA GLY A 82 -5.90 0.53 10.56
C GLY A 82 -6.96 0.40 9.48
N CYS A 83 -6.89 -0.56 8.57
CA CYS A 83 -7.88 -0.74 7.50
C CYS A 83 -9.08 -1.61 7.89
N VAL A 84 -9.13 -2.10 9.13
CA VAL A 84 -10.33 -2.74 9.70
C VAL A 84 -10.63 -2.14 11.07
N ARG A 85 -11.53 -1.13 11.11
CA ARG A 85 -11.77 -0.30 12.32
C ARG A 85 -13.12 -0.49 12.97
N THR A 86 -14.08 -1.12 12.29
CA THR A 86 -15.44 -1.26 12.79
C THR A 86 -15.94 -2.68 12.60
N ASP A 87 -16.66 -3.20 13.60
CA ASP A 87 -17.26 -4.54 13.55
C ASP A 87 -18.21 -4.71 12.36
N ALA A 88 -18.77 -3.61 11.85
CA ALA A 88 -19.60 -3.59 10.64
C ALA A 88 -18.84 -4.11 9.41
N TRP A 89 -17.50 -4.14 9.41
CA TRP A 89 -16.73 -4.66 8.28
C TRP A 89 -16.52 -6.17 8.32
N LEU A 90 -16.83 -6.83 9.44
CA LEU A 90 -16.67 -8.28 9.58
C LEU A 90 -17.57 -9.05 8.59
N GLU A 91 -18.79 -8.56 8.34
CA GLU A 91 -19.70 -9.15 7.36
C GLU A 91 -19.11 -9.09 5.93
N HIS A 92 -18.46 -7.98 5.58
CA HIS A 92 -17.82 -7.80 4.28
C HIS A 92 -16.50 -8.58 4.14
N ALA A 93 -15.73 -8.71 5.24
CA ALA A 93 -14.51 -9.52 5.25
C ALA A 93 -14.79 -11.01 4.96
N ASN A 94 -15.96 -11.52 5.34
CA ASN A 94 -16.36 -12.91 5.02
C ASN A 94 -16.73 -13.09 3.54
N GLU A 95 -17.02 -12.02 2.82
CA GLU A 95 -17.32 -12.04 1.38
C GLU A 95 -16.05 -11.95 0.50
N PHE A 96 -14.91 -11.62 1.10
CA PHE A 96 -13.60 -11.32 0.48
C PHE A 96 -12.94 -12.42 -0.36
N THR A 97 -13.54 -13.61 -0.42
CA THR A 97 -12.97 -14.76 -1.14
C THR A 97 -13.75 -15.09 -2.41
N GLN A 98 -14.78 -14.30 -2.74
CA GLN A 98 -15.82 -14.77 -3.61
C GLN A 98 -15.82 -14.18 -5.02
N ARG A 99 -14.99 -13.21 -5.40
CA ARG A 99 -15.22 -12.51 -6.68
C ARG A 99 -13.98 -12.03 -7.44
N PHE A 100 -14.12 -12.22 -8.75
CA PHE A 100 -13.38 -11.65 -9.90
C PHE A 100 -12.16 -12.41 -10.44
N HIS A 101 -12.14 -12.50 -11.77
CA HIS A 101 -10.97 -12.85 -12.56
C HIS A 101 -10.23 -11.55 -12.91
N LEU A 102 -9.28 -11.17 -12.05
CA LEU A 102 -8.37 -10.06 -12.35
C LEU A 102 -7.27 -10.53 -13.29
N ALA A 103 -6.80 -9.64 -14.16
CA ALA A 103 -5.59 -9.90 -14.92
C ALA A 103 -4.39 -9.86 -13.96
N PRO A 104 -3.34 -10.68 -14.16
CA PRO A 104 -2.11 -10.59 -13.39
C PRO A 104 -1.54 -9.16 -13.39
N GLY A 105 -1.28 -8.59 -12.21
CA GLY A 105 -0.76 -7.24 -12.07
C GLY A 105 -0.70 -6.73 -10.63
N ILE A 106 -0.38 -5.45 -10.47
CA ILE A 106 -0.44 -4.72 -9.19
C ILE A 106 -1.62 -3.77 -9.22
N TYR A 107 -2.47 -3.84 -8.21
CA TYR A 107 -3.68 -3.05 -8.15
C TYR A 107 -3.66 -2.10 -6.96
N PHE A 108 -3.95 -0.84 -7.27
CA PHE A 108 -4.12 0.20 -6.28
C PHE A 108 -5.56 0.66 -6.17
N GLN A 109 -5.89 1.15 -4.99
CA GLN A 109 -7.21 1.65 -4.70
C GLN A 109 -7.34 3.12 -5.13
N ASN A 110 -8.15 3.41 -6.15
CA ASN A 110 -8.33 4.75 -6.68
C ASN A 110 -9.55 5.45 -6.09
N LEU A 111 -9.31 6.49 -5.30
CA LEU A 111 -10.31 7.28 -4.59
C LEU A 111 -10.99 8.31 -5.50
N LYS A 112 -10.24 8.89 -6.47
CA LYS A 112 -10.67 10.06 -7.26
C LYS A 112 -10.03 10.06 -8.64
N PRO A 113 -10.65 10.66 -9.67
CA PRO A 113 -10.04 10.77 -11.00
C PRO A 113 -8.62 11.35 -10.94
N ILE A 114 -7.64 10.60 -11.46
CA ILE A 114 -6.22 10.97 -11.43
C ILE A 114 -5.96 12.09 -12.45
N ARG A 115 -5.19 13.10 -12.05
CA ARG A 115 -4.75 14.17 -12.97
C ARG A 115 -3.56 13.71 -13.80
N ASN A 116 -3.44 14.23 -15.01
CA ASN A 116 -2.26 13.98 -15.83
C ASN A 116 -1.08 14.86 -15.36
N GLU A 117 -0.43 14.43 -14.28
CA GLU A 117 0.76 15.04 -13.72
C GLU A 117 1.89 14.00 -13.66
N GLN A 118 3.10 14.42 -14.02
CA GLN A 118 4.28 13.54 -13.98
C GLN A 118 4.72 13.26 -12.55
N PHE A 119 4.71 14.30 -11.70
CA PHE A 119 5.04 14.22 -10.29
C PHE A 119 3.96 14.91 -9.49
N PHE A 120 3.50 14.25 -8.44
CA PHE A 120 2.54 14.82 -7.53
C PHE A 120 3.28 15.46 -6.37
N ARG A 121 2.93 16.71 -6.09
CA ARG A 121 3.45 17.42 -4.93
C ARG A 121 2.43 17.34 -3.82
N TYR A 122 2.95 17.36 -2.60
CA TYR A 122 2.12 17.42 -1.42
C TYR A 122 1.20 18.66 -1.47
N LYS A 123 -0.10 18.40 -1.61
CA LYS A 123 -1.18 19.35 -1.36
C LYS A 123 -2.18 18.64 -0.46
N LYS A 124 -2.47 19.22 0.69
CA LYS A 124 -3.42 18.65 1.64
C LYS A 124 -4.74 18.29 0.93
N ASN A 125 -5.22 17.07 1.13
CA ASN A 125 -6.42 16.48 0.51
C ASN A 125 -6.34 16.18 -1.01
N ASP A 126 -5.17 16.31 -1.63
CA ASP A 126 -4.95 16.04 -3.06
C ASP A 126 -4.45 14.61 -3.32
N TYR A 127 -5.05 13.65 -2.63
CA TYR A 127 -4.77 12.22 -2.77
C TYR A 127 -5.73 11.58 -3.77
N PHE A 128 -5.17 10.78 -4.68
CA PHE A 128 -5.91 10.04 -5.70
C PHE A 128 -5.94 8.55 -5.39
N ILE A 129 -4.82 8.01 -4.91
CA ILE A 129 -4.66 6.61 -4.55
C ILE A 129 -4.63 6.45 -3.04
N ALA A 130 -5.32 5.44 -2.50
CA ALA A 130 -5.13 5.02 -1.12
C ALA A 130 -3.88 4.12 -1.00
N GLY A 131 -3.01 4.43 -0.05
CA GLY A 131 -1.82 3.63 0.25
C GLY A 131 -2.09 2.47 1.20
N GLY A 132 -3.28 2.39 1.80
CA GLY A 132 -3.58 1.43 2.86
C GLY A 132 -3.82 0.00 2.38
N LEU A 133 -3.98 -0.22 1.08
CA LEU A 133 -4.21 -1.54 0.51
C LEU A 133 -3.53 -1.68 -0.85
N ILE A 134 -2.82 -2.80 -1.05
CA ILE A 134 -2.21 -3.18 -2.33
C ILE A 134 -2.53 -4.65 -2.58
N LEU A 135 -3.15 -4.96 -3.71
CA LEU A 135 -3.25 -6.33 -4.21
C LEU A 135 -2.15 -6.53 -5.26
N ALA A 136 -1.41 -7.63 -5.14
CA ALA A 136 -0.28 -7.91 -5.99
C ALA A 136 -0.31 -9.36 -6.48
N HIS A 137 -0.28 -9.54 -7.79
CA HIS A 137 0.03 -10.83 -8.37
C HIS A 137 1.53 -11.12 -8.19
N ALA A 138 1.86 -12.34 -7.77
CA ALA A 138 3.21 -12.75 -7.40
C ALA A 138 4.25 -12.45 -8.49
N ASP A 139 3.88 -12.61 -9.77
CA ASP A 139 4.77 -12.38 -10.91
C ASP A 139 5.31 -10.94 -11.01
N TYR A 140 4.57 -9.94 -10.51
CA TYR A 140 4.92 -8.53 -10.68
C TYR A 140 5.53 -7.89 -9.43
N ILE A 141 5.63 -8.60 -8.30
CA ILE A 141 6.09 -8.01 -7.03
C ILE A 141 7.55 -7.54 -7.09
N GLU A 142 8.42 -8.28 -7.77
CA GLU A 142 9.83 -7.91 -7.91
C GLU A 142 9.99 -6.65 -8.76
N GLU A 143 9.39 -6.64 -9.95
CA GLU A 143 9.35 -5.46 -10.82
C GLU A 143 8.71 -4.26 -10.11
N TYR A 144 7.63 -4.47 -9.36
CA TYR A 144 6.98 -3.44 -8.54
C TYR A 144 7.95 -2.81 -7.54
N CYS A 145 8.76 -3.62 -6.85
CA CYS A 145 9.76 -3.10 -5.92
C CYS A 145 10.78 -2.21 -6.63
N GLU A 146 11.25 -2.63 -7.82
CA GLU A 146 12.24 -1.90 -8.61
C GLU A 146 11.70 -0.56 -9.14
N VAL A 147 10.51 -0.57 -9.74
CA VAL A 147 9.92 0.66 -10.31
C VAL A 147 9.52 1.65 -9.22
N TYR A 148 9.06 1.17 -8.07
CA TYR A 148 8.78 2.03 -6.92
C TYR A 148 10.07 2.69 -6.40
N ASN A 149 11.15 1.93 -6.25
CA ASN A 149 12.44 2.48 -5.83
C ASN A 149 12.97 3.50 -6.85
N THR A 150 12.84 3.22 -8.15
CA THR A 150 13.17 4.16 -9.21
C THR A 150 12.37 5.46 -9.08
N MET A 151 11.07 5.37 -8.75
CA MET A 151 10.23 6.54 -8.54
C MET A 151 10.65 7.34 -7.29
N LEU A 152 11.01 6.68 -6.18
CA LEU A 152 11.58 7.34 -4.99
C LEU A 152 12.86 8.13 -5.34
N GLU A 153 13.77 7.52 -6.10
CA GLU A 153 14.99 8.19 -6.57
C GLU A 153 14.67 9.41 -7.44
N MET A 154 13.70 9.29 -8.34
CA MET A 154 13.24 10.40 -9.17
C MET A 154 12.69 11.54 -8.32
N TYR A 155 11.80 11.27 -7.37
CA TYR A 155 11.26 12.29 -6.46
C TYR A 155 12.39 13.03 -5.72
N ASN A 156 13.34 12.27 -5.14
CA ASN A 156 14.49 12.85 -4.45
C ASN A 156 15.37 13.70 -5.38
N LYS A 157 15.64 13.23 -6.60
CA LYS A 157 16.40 13.96 -7.63
C LYS A 157 15.75 15.31 -7.97
N TYR A 158 14.43 15.36 -8.04
CA TYR A 158 13.66 16.57 -8.33
C TYR A 158 13.33 17.41 -7.08
N LYS A 159 13.83 17.03 -5.89
CA LYS A 159 13.55 17.70 -4.61
C LYS A 159 12.05 17.80 -4.31
N ILE A 160 11.32 16.74 -4.64
CA ILE A 160 9.90 16.56 -4.32
C ILE A 160 9.84 15.58 -3.13
N PRO A 161 9.06 15.90 -2.07
CA PRO A 161 8.96 15.00 -0.92
C PRO A 161 8.38 13.65 -1.34
N ALA A 162 9.10 12.59 -1.02
CA ALA A 162 8.74 11.20 -1.31
C ALA A 162 8.24 10.44 -0.08
N ILE A 163 8.07 11.12 1.05
CA ILE A 163 7.74 10.50 2.35
C ILE A 163 6.34 9.87 2.36
N VAL A 164 5.42 10.39 1.54
CA VAL A 164 4.05 9.87 1.41
C VAL A 164 3.97 8.95 0.19
N ASP A 165 3.75 7.66 0.44
CA ASP A 165 3.69 6.60 -0.57
C ASP A 165 2.61 6.83 -1.64
N GLN A 166 1.48 7.44 -1.28
CA GLN A 166 0.36 7.71 -2.19
C GLN A 166 0.79 8.51 -3.44
N PHE A 167 1.71 9.47 -3.31
CA PHE A 167 2.18 10.24 -4.46
C PHE A 167 3.09 9.43 -5.36
N ILE A 168 3.92 8.56 -4.77
CA ILE A 168 4.75 7.61 -5.52
C ILE A 168 3.86 6.65 -6.30
N MET A 169 2.86 6.05 -5.65
CA MET A 169 1.90 5.15 -6.29
C MET A 169 1.10 5.85 -7.40
N THR A 170 0.66 7.09 -7.16
CA THR A 170 -0.05 7.88 -8.18
C THR A 170 0.84 8.13 -9.40
N SER A 171 2.11 8.51 -9.18
CA SER A 171 3.08 8.69 -10.28
C SER A 171 3.34 7.42 -11.07
N LEU A 172 3.38 6.24 -10.42
CA LEU A 172 3.56 4.97 -11.14
C LEU A 172 2.43 4.76 -12.16
N ILE A 173 1.18 5.00 -11.76
CA ILE A 173 0.01 4.88 -12.65
C ILE A 173 0.06 5.89 -13.80
N THR A 174 0.48 7.15 -13.56
CA THR A 174 0.44 8.19 -14.60
C THR A 174 1.59 8.12 -15.60
N THR A 175 2.57 7.23 -15.42
CA THR A 175 3.69 7.14 -16.35
C THR A 175 3.34 6.51 -17.69
N ASP A 176 2.17 5.88 -17.84
CA ASP A 176 1.75 5.06 -19.00
C ASP A 176 2.77 3.96 -19.40
N LYS A 177 3.77 3.69 -18.56
CA LYS A 177 4.87 2.76 -18.84
C LYS A 177 4.59 1.32 -18.41
N TYR A 178 3.66 1.13 -17.48
CA TYR A 178 3.44 -0.13 -16.78
C TYR A 178 2.00 -0.57 -17.02
N ASP A 179 1.80 -1.42 -18.02
CA ASP A 179 0.48 -1.95 -18.39
C ASP A 179 -0.08 -2.94 -17.37
N TRP A 180 0.75 -3.44 -16.46
CA TRP A 180 0.42 -4.31 -15.33
C TRP A 180 0.11 -3.57 -14.03
N ILE A 181 0.23 -2.24 -13.99
CA ILE A 181 -0.22 -1.43 -12.86
C ILE A 181 -1.65 -0.97 -13.15
N HIS A 182 -2.56 -1.34 -12.26
CA HIS A 182 -3.98 -1.10 -12.41
C HIS A 182 -4.55 -0.33 -11.23
N THR A 183 -5.72 0.26 -11.45
CA THR A 183 -6.53 0.86 -10.39
C THR A 183 -7.89 0.22 -10.34
N ILE A 184 -8.45 0.15 -9.14
CA ILE A 184 -9.88 -0.11 -8.94
C ILE A 184 -10.52 1.20 -8.49
N ASN A 185 -11.55 1.66 -9.21
CA ASN A 185 -12.14 2.98 -9.01
C ASN A 185 -13.25 2.95 -7.96
N TYR A 186 -13.06 3.69 -6.87
CA TYR A 186 -14.05 3.85 -5.81
C TYR A 186 -15.36 4.45 -6.32
N TYR A 187 -15.24 5.46 -7.18
CA TYR A 187 -16.36 6.30 -7.60
C TYR A 187 -17.24 5.64 -8.66
N GLU A 188 -16.80 4.52 -9.24
CA GLU A 188 -17.55 3.72 -10.21
C GLU A 188 -18.36 2.61 -9.53
N LEU A 189 -18.15 2.38 -8.24
CA LEU A 189 -18.96 1.48 -7.43
C LEU A 189 -20.37 2.05 -7.24
N SER A 190 -21.36 1.35 -7.77
CA SER A 190 -22.79 1.61 -7.53
C SER A 190 -23.22 1.37 -6.07
N PHE A 191 -22.34 0.79 -5.25
CA PHE A 191 -22.63 0.29 -3.89
C PHE A 191 -22.01 1.13 -2.76
N LYS A 192 -21.95 2.46 -2.89
CA LYS A 192 -21.56 3.38 -1.79
C LYS A 192 -22.28 3.15 -0.46
N SER A 193 -23.40 2.43 -0.46
CA SER A 193 -24.15 2.06 0.74
C SER A 193 -23.55 0.89 1.54
N GLN A 194 -22.56 0.17 1.02
CA GLN A 194 -22.00 -1.03 1.65
C GLN A 194 -20.62 -0.81 2.30
N CYS A 195 -19.75 0.06 1.75
CA CYS A 195 -18.53 0.49 2.44
C CYS A 195 -18.72 1.90 3.02
N PRO A 196 -18.76 2.09 4.35
CA PRO A 196 -18.90 3.42 4.92
C PRO A 196 -17.63 4.29 4.73
N GLU A 197 -16.48 3.70 4.42
CA GLU A 197 -15.21 4.41 4.28
C GLU A 197 -14.53 4.12 2.93
N GLU A 198 -14.21 5.19 2.20
CA GLU A 198 -13.59 5.16 0.87
C GLU A 198 -12.18 4.57 0.86
N TRP A 199 -11.58 4.39 2.02
CA TRP A 199 -10.21 3.91 2.19
C TRP A 199 -10.09 2.38 2.15
N PHE A 200 -11.19 1.63 2.08
CA PHE A 200 -11.15 0.16 2.24
C PHE A 200 -12.00 -0.64 1.25
N PHE A 201 -12.44 -0.04 0.13
CA PHE A 201 -13.34 -0.72 -0.81
C PHE A 201 -12.68 -1.82 -1.64
N PHE A 202 -11.36 -1.91 -1.67
CA PHE A 202 -10.68 -2.99 -2.39
C PHE A 202 -11.05 -4.36 -1.82
N LEU A 203 -11.43 -4.42 -0.53
CA LEU A 203 -11.99 -5.62 0.10
C LEU A 203 -13.32 -6.09 -0.49
N GLN A 204 -13.96 -5.30 -1.34
CA GLN A 204 -15.26 -5.65 -1.94
C GLN A 204 -15.12 -6.28 -3.33
N TYR A 205 -13.89 -6.32 -3.87
CA TYR A 205 -13.57 -6.78 -5.22
C TYR A 205 -12.74 -8.06 -5.26
N LEU A 206 -12.55 -8.69 -4.10
CA LEU A 206 -11.90 -9.98 -3.91
C LEU A 206 -12.95 -10.95 -3.35
#